data_AF-A0A924Z9U3-F1
#
_entry.id   AF-A0A924Z9U3-F1
#
_cell.length_a   1.000
_cell.length_b   1.000
_cell.length_c   1.000
_cell.angle_alpha   90.00
_cell.angle_beta   90.00
_cell.angle_gamma   90.00
#
_symmetry.space_group_name_H-M   'P 1'
#
loop_
_entity.id
_entity.type
_entity.pdbx_description
1 polymer ?
#
loop_
_entity_poly.entity_id
_entity_poly.type
_entity_poly.pdbx_seq_one_letter_code
_entity_poly.pdbx_strand_id
1 'polypeptide(L)'
;LGHWPASWLAGLGTPWNTLQLGGVLQVASPGLQLQSVQGRWRLAGALTVELLDASSRLSPLPQLGSYRLQLTGSGAGGEAATLRLDTLAGALQLSGSGQWSGASLRFRGEARSAEAEAAALSNLLNIIGRRQGALSVISIG
;
A
#
# COMPACT_ATOMS: atom_id res chain seq x y z
N LEU A 1 -0.17 -7.12 -17.62
CA LEU A 1 -0.53 -5.82 -17.00
C LEU A 1 -2.04 -5.75 -17.00
N GLY A 2 -2.66 -5.49 -15.86
CA GLY A 2 -4.11 -5.28 -15.77
C GLY A 2 -4.44 -3.96 -15.08
N HIS A 3 -5.64 -3.45 -15.35
CA HIS A 3 -6.15 -2.19 -14.80
C HIS A 3 -7.52 -2.38 -14.13
N TRP A 4 -7.71 -1.80 -12.95
CA TRP A 4 -8.97 -1.91 -12.22
C TRP A 4 -9.31 -0.60 -11.50
N PRO A 5 -10.59 -0.29 -11.29
CA PRO A 5 -10.98 0.81 -10.41
C PRO A 5 -10.53 0.54 -8.97
N ALA A 6 -9.91 1.53 -8.33
CA ALA A 6 -9.50 1.40 -6.92
C ALA A 6 -10.69 1.24 -5.95
N SER A 7 -11.88 1.67 -6.36
CA SER A 7 -13.12 1.52 -5.60
C SER A 7 -13.47 0.05 -5.31
N TRP A 8 -12.94 -0.90 -6.08
CA TRP A 8 -13.12 -2.32 -5.83
C TRP A 8 -12.46 -2.77 -4.52
N LEU A 9 -11.44 -2.06 -4.04
CA LEU A 9 -10.80 -2.34 -2.75
C LEU A 9 -11.78 -2.24 -1.58
N ALA A 10 -12.86 -1.44 -1.70
CA ALA A 10 -13.87 -1.33 -0.65
C ALA A 10 -14.51 -2.69 -0.30
N GLY A 11 -14.56 -3.62 -1.26
CA GLY A 11 -15.05 -4.99 -1.04
C GLY A 11 -14.17 -5.85 -0.13
N LEU A 12 -12.92 -5.44 0.16
CA LEU A 12 -12.00 -6.14 1.05
C LEU A 12 -12.27 -5.87 2.54
N GLY A 13 -13.23 -5.00 2.87
CA GLY A 13 -13.58 -4.63 4.24
C GLY A 13 -12.69 -3.52 4.82
N THR A 14 -12.61 -3.43 6.14
CA THR A 14 -11.77 -2.43 6.84
C THR A 14 -10.29 -2.78 6.67
N PRO A 15 -9.40 -1.81 6.38
CA PRO A 15 -9.62 -0.36 6.34
C PRO A 15 -10.10 0.20 4.99
N TRP A 16 -10.12 -0.60 3.94
CA TRP A 16 -10.40 -0.15 2.56
C TRP A 16 -11.79 0.45 2.38
N ASN A 17 -12.80 -0.14 3.02
CA ASN A 17 -14.17 0.39 3.01
C ASN A 17 -14.27 1.78 3.66
N THR A 18 -13.47 2.05 4.68
CA THR A 18 -13.43 3.37 5.35
C THR A 18 -12.72 4.40 4.48
N LEU A 19 -11.63 3.99 3.82
CA LEU A 19 -10.84 4.89 2.98
C LEU A 19 -11.56 5.30 1.70
N GLN A 20 -12.47 4.46 1.17
CA GLN A 20 -13.23 4.70 -0.06
C GLN A 20 -12.34 5.24 -1.18
N LEU A 21 -11.26 4.52 -1.46
CA LEU A 21 -10.22 4.95 -2.39
C LEU A 21 -10.77 5.03 -3.83
N GLY A 22 -10.56 6.16 -4.47
CA GLY A 22 -10.68 6.33 -5.92
C GLY A 22 -9.34 6.18 -6.64
N GLY A 23 -9.36 6.31 -7.97
CA GLY A 23 -8.19 6.16 -8.82
C GLY A 23 -8.17 4.84 -9.60
N VAL A 24 -7.02 4.57 -10.23
CA VAL A 24 -6.81 3.38 -11.06
C VAL A 24 -5.71 2.51 -10.46
N LEU A 25 -6.04 1.24 -10.20
CA LEU A 25 -5.07 0.22 -9.85
C LEU A 25 -4.47 -0.38 -11.11
N GLN A 26 -3.14 -0.37 -11.21
CA GLN A 26 -2.41 -1.13 -12.22
C GLN A 26 -1.62 -2.24 -11.54
N VAL A 27 -1.69 -3.47 -12.09
CA VAL A 27 -0.94 -4.60 -11.54
C VAL A 27 -0.07 -5.23 -12.62
N ALA A 28 1.21 -5.40 -12.27
CA ALA A 28 2.23 -6.08 -13.04
C ALA A 28 2.85 -7.20 -12.21
N SER A 29 2.94 -8.40 -12.75
CA SER A 29 3.48 -9.56 -12.02
C SER A 29 4.48 -10.37 -12.85
N PRO A 30 5.57 -9.74 -13.34
CA PRO A 30 6.52 -10.43 -14.21
C PRO A 30 7.19 -11.60 -13.47
N GLY A 31 7.00 -12.80 -13.99
CA GLY A 31 7.60 -14.02 -13.45
C GLY A 31 7.10 -14.38 -12.04
N LEU A 32 5.96 -13.85 -11.61
CA LEU A 32 5.41 -14.17 -10.29
C LEU A 32 5.01 -15.64 -10.23
N GLN A 33 5.59 -16.38 -9.30
CA GLN A 33 5.20 -17.73 -8.96
C GLN A 33 4.85 -17.76 -7.47
N LEU A 34 3.63 -18.20 -7.18
CA LEU A 34 3.15 -18.38 -5.82
C LEU A 34 2.87 -19.87 -5.60
N GLN A 35 3.62 -20.49 -4.71
CA GLN A 35 3.50 -21.92 -4.42
C GLN A 35 3.27 -22.11 -2.92
N SER A 36 2.33 -22.99 -2.56
CA SER A 36 2.17 -23.44 -1.18
C SER A 36 2.84 -24.80 -1.03
N VAL A 37 3.87 -24.88 -0.18
CA VAL A 37 4.61 -26.12 0.08
C VAL A 37 4.55 -26.39 1.57
N GLN A 38 3.95 -27.53 1.96
CA GLN A 38 3.75 -27.91 3.37
C GLN A 38 3.07 -26.80 4.19
N GLY A 39 2.07 -26.13 3.61
CA GLY A 39 1.34 -25.04 4.27
C GLY A 39 2.10 -23.71 4.36
N ARG A 40 3.28 -23.60 3.72
CA ARG A 40 4.06 -22.36 3.66
C ARG A 40 4.01 -21.79 2.25
N TRP A 41 3.58 -20.53 2.15
CA TRP A 41 3.66 -19.77 0.90
C TRP A 41 5.12 -19.45 0.56
N ARG A 42 5.47 -19.68 -0.70
CA ARG A 42 6.72 -19.30 -1.34
C ARG A 42 6.39 -18.40 -2.51
N LEU A 43 7.04 -17.24 -2.55
CA LEU A 43 6.91 -16.27 -3.62
C LEU A 43 8.25 -16.18 -4.35
N ALA A 44 8.21 -16.39 -5.66
CA ALA A 44 9.32 -16.11 -6.56
C ALA A 44 8.90 -15.04 -7.57
N GLY A 45 9.83 -14.18 -7.96
CA GLY A 45 9.60 -13.10 -8.91
C GLY A 45 9.12 -11.82 -8.24
N ALA A 46 8.38 -11.00 -8.99
CA ALA A 46 7.95 -9.69 -8.55
C ALA A 46 6.46 -9.42 -8.83
N LEU A 47 5.85 -8.66 -7.93
CA LEU A 47 4.54 -8.05 -8.08
C LEU A 47 4.68 -6.55 -7.85
N THR A 48 4.26 -5.74 -8.81
CA THR A 48 4.14 -4.30 -8.69
C THR A 48 2.67 -3.93 -8.79
N VAL A 49 2.18 -3.21 -7.80
CA VAL A 49 0.85 -2.61 -7.76
C VAL A 49 1.03 -1.11 -7.73
N GLU A 50 0.44 -0.41 -8.69
CA GLU A 50 0.38 1.04 -8.69
C GLU A 50 -1.05 1.50 -8.45
N LEU A 51 -1.22 2.47 -7.56
CA LEU A 51 -2.47 3.19 -7.41
C LEU A 51 -2.24 4.59 -7.98
N LEU A 52 -2.82 4.86 -9.14
CA LEU A 52 -2.70 6.12 -9.85
C LEU A 52 -3.89 7.01 -9.54
N ASP A 53 -3.61 8.30 -9.36
CA ASP A 53 -4.62 9.34 -9.12
C ASP A 53 -5.56 8.99 -7.96
N ALA A 54 -4.96 8.51 -6.88
CA ALA A 54 -5.67 8.13 -5.68
C ALA A 54 -6.47 9.31 -5.13
N SER A 55 -7.70 9.06 -4.72
CA SER A 55 -8.55 10.01 -4.00
C SER A 55 -9.24 9.33 -2.83
N SER A 56 -9.74 10.09 -1.87
CA SER A 56 -10.51 9.56 -0.74
C SER A 56 -11.53 10.59 -0.29
N ARG A 57 -12.71 10.12 0.14
CA ARG A 57 -13.73 10.98 0.74
C ARG A 57 -13.32 11.60 2.09
N LEU A 58 -12.21 11.14 2.65
CA LEU A 58 -11.68 11.61 3.93
C LEU A 58 -10.81 12.87 3.80
N SER A 59 -10.59 13.36 2.57
CA SER A 59 -9.87 14.60 2.27
C SER A 59 -10.65 15.44 1.25
N PRO A 60 -10.62 16.78 1.34
CA PRO A 60 -11.20 17.65 0.32
C PRO A 60 -10.34 17.75 -0.94
N LEU A 61 -9.11 17.20 -0.95
CA LEU A 61 -8.26 17.23 -2.13
C LEU A 61 -8.88 16.38 -3.26
N PRO A 62 -8.87 16.87 -4.52
CA PRO A 62 -9.34 16.08 -5.65
C PRO A 62 -8.45 14.85 -5.89
N GLN A 63 -7.16 14.95 -5.57
CA GLN A 63 -6.17 13.89 -5.67
C GLN A 63 -5.24 13.92 -4.45
N LEU A 64 -5.00 12.75 -3.87
CA LEU A 64 -4.03 12.52 -2.79
C LEU A 64 -2.63 12.30 -3.36
N GLY A 65 -2.53 11.49 -4.41
CA GLY A 65 -1.28 11.15 -5.06
C GLY A 65 -1.32 9.88 -5.89
N SER A 66 -0.15 9.43 -6.31
CA SER A 66 0.07 8.16 -7.01
C SER A 66 1.15 7.38 -6.27
N TYR A 67 0.95 6.07 -6.11
CA TYR A 67 1.76 5.22 -5.23
C TYR A 67 2.17 3.94 -5.93
N ARG A 68 3.31 3.39 -5.53
CA ARG A 68 3.80 2.10 -5.98
C ARG A 68 4.09 1.20 -4.79
N LEU A 69 3.48 0.02 -4.80
CA LEU A 69 3.80 -1.09 -3.91
C LEU A 69 4.52 -2.17 -4.70
N GLN A 70 5.72 -2.54 -4.27
CA GLN A 70 6.51 -3.60 -4.85
C GLN A 70 6.67 -4.74 -3.85
N LEU A 71 6.47 -5.96 -4.33
CA LEU A 71 6.67 -7.20 -3.60
C LEU A 71 7.63 -8.05 -4.40
N THR A 72 8.77 -8.43 -3.82
CA THR A 72 9.79 -9.25 -4.48
C THR A 72 10.15 -10.44 -3.61
N GLY A 73 10.23 -11.62 -4.22
CA GLY A 73 10.62 -12.84 -3.54
C GLY A 73 11.61 -13.64 -4.37
N SER A 74 12.57 -14.26 -3.69
CA SER A 74 13.63 -15.07 -4.30
C SER A 74 13.15 -16.48 -4.69
N GLY A 75 12.01 -16.94 -4.15
CA GLY A 75 11.55 -18.33 -4.31
C GLY A 75 12.32 -19.35 -3.48
N ALA A 76 13.40 -18.95 -2.80
CA ALA A 76 14.16 -19.82 -1.91
C ALA A 76 13.30 -20.20 -0.70
N GLY A 77 13.25 -21.50 -0.38
CA GLY A 77 12.40 -22.03 0.68
C GLY A 77 12.74 -21.41 2.04
N GLY A 78 11.85 -20.57 2.57
CA GLY A 78 11.97 -19.96 3.89
C GLY A 78 12.37 -18.49 3.91
N GLU A 79 12.73 -17.90 2.76
CA GLU A 79 13.00 -16.47 2.68
C GLU A 79 11.71 -15.66 2.61
N ALA A 80 11.66 -14.57 3.37
CA ALA A 80 10.52 -13.65 3.35
C ALA A 80 10.55 -12.82 2.06
N ALA A 81 9.40 -12.67 1.40
CA ALA A 81 9.27 -11.70 0.33
C ALA A 81 9.36 -10.29 0.90
N THR A 82 10.09 -9.40 0.24
CA THR A 82 10.25 -8.01 0.67
C THR A 82 9.16 -7.15 0.06
N LEU A 83 8.58 -6.25 0.86
CA LEU A 83 7.61 -5.26 0.44
C LEU A 83 8.24 -3.87 0.52
N ARG A 84 7.90 -3.03 -0.45
CA ARG A 84 8.28 -1.61 -0.47
C ARG A 84 7.13 -0.76 -0.97
N LEU A 85 6.85 0.32 -0.27
CA LEU A 85 5.85 1.33 -0.65
C LEU A 85 6.57 2.65 -0.88
N ASP A 86 6.33 3.26 -2.03
CA ASP A 86 6.87 4.57 -2.39
C ASP A 86 5.79 5.47 -3.00
N THR A 87 5.94 6.77 -2.79
CA THR A 87 5.13 7.80 -3.46
C THR A 87 5.74 8.11 -4.81
N LEU A 88 4.91 8.08 -5.85
CA LEU A 88 5.26 8.51 -7.20
C LEU A 88 5.00 10.01 -7.38
N ALA A 89 3.87 10.50 -6.86
CA ALA A 89 3.47 11.90 -6.92
C ALA A 89 2.39 12.23 -5.87
N GLY A 90 2.17 13.51 -5.58
CA GLY A 90 1.00 13.99 -4.82
C GLY A 90 1.30 14.64 -3.47
N ALA A 91 0.25 15.16 -2.84
CA ALA A 91 0.33 15.87 -1.56
C ALA A 91 0.46 14.92 -0.35
N LEU A 92 -0.14 13.72 -0.43
CA LEU A 92 0.04 12.70 0.59
C LEU A 92 1.28 11.87 0.25
N GLN A 93 2.28 11.98 1.10
CA GLN A 93 3.56 11.29 1.00
C GLN A 93 3.52 10.02 1.84
N LEU A 94 3.55 8.87 1.18
CA LEU A 94 3.63 7.53 1.75
C LEU A 94 5.00 6.90 1.47
N SER A 95 5.59 6.31 2.49
CA SER A 95 6.79 5.47 2.36
C SER A 95 6.69 4.27 3.30
N GLY A 96 7.36 3.17 2.98
CA GLY A 96 7.42 2.04 3.90
C GLY A 96 8.10 0.81 3.34
N SER A 97 8.36 -0.13 4.23
CA SER A 97 8.93 -1.42 3.88
C SER A 97 8.41 -2.53 4.79
N GLY A 98 8.50 -3.76 4.32
CA GLY A 98 8.00 -4.91 5.05
C GLY A 98 8.54 -6.22 4.54
N GLN A 99 8.12 -7.28 5.21
CA GLN A 99 8.46 -8.66 4.92
C GLN A 99 7.20 -9.50 5.06
N TRP A 100 6.98 -10.38 4.09
CA TRP A 100 5.92 -11.37 4.13
C TRP A 100 6.54 -12.76 4.18
N SER A 101 6.29 -13.48 5.28
CA SER A 101 6.81 -14.84 5.50
C SER A 101 5.69 -15.77 5.94
N GLY A 102 5.50 -16.86 5.19
CA GLY A 102 4.42 -17.81 5.46
C GLY A 102 3.04 -17.13 5.41
N ALA A 103 2.38 -17.03 6.56
CA ALA A 103 1.09 -16.36 6.73
C ALA A 103 1.18 -14.98 7.41
N SER A 104 2.37 -14.55 7.87
CA SER A 104 2.54 -13.30 8.62
C SER A 104 3.12 -12.22 7.72
N LEU A 105 2.44 -11.07 7.67
CA LEU A 105 2.90 -9.85 7.03
C LEU A 105 3.37 -8.88 8.12
N ARG A 106 4.63 -8.48 8.06
CA ARG A 106 5.16 -7.37 8.87
C ARG A 106 5.45 -6.21 7.96
N PHE A 107 4.78 -5.09 8.18
CA PHE A 107 4.99 -3.88 7.40
C PHE A 107 5.10 -2.68 8.33
N ARG A 108 6.04 -1.79 8.03
CA ARG A 108 6.16 -0.48 8.66
C ARG A 108 6.23 0.58 7.59
N GLY A 109 5.38 1.58 7.73
CA GLY A 109 5.37 2.73 6.85
C GLY A 109 5.05 4.00 7.60
N GLU A 110 5.20 5.09 6.88
CA GLU A 110 4.92 6.44 7.32
C GLU A 110 4.07 7.15 6.27
N ALA A 111 3.13 7.94 6.76
CA ALA A 111 2.30 8.82 5.98
C ALA A 111 2.48 10.24 6.51
N ARG A 112 2.74 11.19 5.60
CA ARG A 112 2.83 12.61 5.93
C ARG A 112 2.20 13.44 4.82
N SER A 113 1.83 14.66 5.16
CA SER A 113 1.41 15.66 4.18
C SER A 113 2.62 16.44 3.68
N ALA A 114 2.56 16.91 2.44
CA ALA A 114 3.31 18.09 2.04
C ALA A 114 2.77 19.29 2.86
N GLU A 115 3.66 20.25 3.17
CA GLU A 115 3.41 21.29 4.17
C GLU A 115 2.19 22.16 3.83
N ALA A 116 1.93 22.40 2.54
CA ALA A 116 0.79 23.19 2.08
C ALA A 116 -0.57 22.52 2.30
N GLU A 117 -0.62 21.18 2.36
CA GLU A 117 -1.87 20.41 2.40
C GLU A 117 -2.16 19.76 3.77
N ALA A 118 -1.40 20.12 4.81
CA ALA A 118 -1.50 19.51 6.13
C ALA A 118 -2.92 19.53 6.73
N ALA A 119 -3.65 20.64 6.57
CA ALA A 119 -5.03 20.76 7.05
C ALA A 119 -5.99 19.82 6.27
N ALA A 120 -5.85 19.77 4.94
CA ALA A 120 -6.68 18.94 4.07
C ALA A 120 -6.47 17.44 4.28
N LEU A 121 -5.28 17.04 4.72
CA LEU A 121 -4.91 15.63 4.94
C LEU A 121 -5.07 15.18 6.40
N SER A 122 -5.38 16.09 7.33
CA SER A 122 -5.38 15.80 8.77
C SER A 122 -6.31 14.63 9.15
N ASN A 123 -7.55 14.63 8.64
CA ASN A 123 -8.52 13.57 8.93
C ASN A 123 -8.09 12.20 8.38
N LEU A 124 -7.59 12.18 7.14
CA LEU A 124 -7.08 10.96 6.51
C LEU A 124 -5.89 10.39 7.29
N LEU A 125 -4.94 11.24 7.69
CA LEU A 125 -3.77 10.84 8.47
C LEU A 125 -4.15 10.25 9.83
N ASN A 126 -5.27 10.67 10.43
CA ASN A 126 -5.78 10.10 11.69
C ASN A 126 -6.29 8.67 11.52
N ILE A 127 -6.77 8.31 10.33
CA ILE A 127 -7.38 7.01 10.06
C ILE A 127 -6.32 6.00 9.58
N ILE A 128 -5.32 6.44 8.81
CA ILE A 128 -4.33 5.55 8.19
C ILE A 128 -3.31 5.01 9.22
N GLY A 129 -2.97 5.78 10.26
CA GLY A 129 -1.94 5.36 11.21
C GLY A 129 -2.00 6.12 12.52
N ARG A 130 -1.13 5.72 13.45
CA ARG A 130 -1.01 6.40 14.74
C ARG A 130 -0.21 7.70 14.55
N ARG A 131 -0.82 8.82 14.92
CA ARG A 131 -0.16 10.14 14.83
C ARG A 131 1.08 10.24 15.72
N GLN A 132 2.12 10.84 15.16
CA GLN A 132 3.30 11.36 15.82
C GLN A 132 3.55 12.76 15.24
N GLY A 133 2.77 13.75 15.69
CA GLY A 133 2.80 15.10 15.14
C GLY A 133 2.20 15.18 13.73
N ALA A 134 3.01 15.60 12.74
CA ALA A 134 2.64 15.66 11.32
C ALA A 134 2.79 14.32 10.57
N LEU A 135 3.37 13.31 11.22
CA LEU A 135 3.59 11.96 10.72
C LEU A 135 2.50 11.03 11.25
N SER A 136 2.05 10.09 10.42
CA SER A 136 1.24 8.94 10.84
C SER A 136 2.01 7.66 10.56
N VAL A 137 2.21 6.85 11.59
CA VAL A 137 2.92 5.57 11.48
C VAL A 137 1.93 4.45 11.20
N ILE A 138 2.22 3.69 10.14
CA ILE A 138 1.47 2.51 9.71
C ILE A 138 2.27 1.29 10.17
N SER A 139 1.63 0.40 10.92
CA SER A 139 2.24 -0.86 11.32
C SER A 139 1.24 -1.99 11.15
N ILE A 140 1.66 -3.05 10.46
CA ILE A 140 0.91 -4.30 10.28
C ILE A 140 1.83 -5.42 10.78
N GLY A 141 1.31 -6.33 11.61
CA GLY A 141 2.07 -7.41 12.23
C GLY A 141 1.17 -8.51 12.76
#